data_AF-A0A821NMF7-F1
#
_entry.id   AF-A0A821NMF7-F1
#
_cell.length_a   1.000
_cell.length_b   1.000
_cell.length_c   1.000
_cell.angle_alpha   90.00
_cell.angle_beta   90.00
_cell.angle_gamma   90.00
#
_symmetry.space_group_name_H-M   'P 1'
#
loop_
_entity.id
_entity.type
_entity.pdbx_description
1 polymer ?
#
loop_
_entity_poly.entity_id
_entity_poly.type
_entity_poly.pdbx_seq_one_letter_code
_entity_poly.pdbx_strand_id
1 'polypeptide(L)'
;ANTEQIHDSRFDPPTYIKYGYVPFDMDEYSASLTLSYAYGDWATGNVMYAAGLIDEVQEYYSRSQWFEHIFDNNTKFFCPRNSTGDILCPATEIEHLIPFDYRYTEGDAWHYRFFVPHNTSRLVDLFGGAKYFTEELDTFFVRSRDWPTITIPNPYYWAGNEHNLFSVWQFHYA
;
A
#
# COMPACT_ATOMS: atom_id res chain seq x y z
N ALA A 1 -31.95 -1.01 15.45
CA ALA A 1 -31.12 -2.22 15.49
C ALA A 1 -29.70 -1.75 15.76
N ASN A 2 -29.37 -1.58 17.04
CA ASN A 2 -28.02 -1.24 17.49
C ASN A 2 -27.33 -2.56 17.81
N THR A 3 -26.57 -3.05 16.86
CA THR A 3 -25.50 -3.99 17.15
C THR A 3 -24.24 -3.31 16.65
N GLU A 4 -23.48 -2.72 17.58
CA GLU A 4 -22.04 -2.50 17.40
C GLU A 4 -21.41 -3.87 17.18
N GLN A 5 -21.51 -4.36 15.95
CA GLN A 5 -20.75 -5.52 15.55
C GLN A 5 -19.36 -4.98 15.25
N ILE A 6 -18.51 -5.00 16.28
CA ILE A 6 -17.08 -4.78 16.13
C ILE A 6 -16.58 -5.96 15.31
N HIS A 7 -16.56 -5.79 13.99
CA HIS A 7 -15.92 -6.71 13.08
C HIS A 7 -14.42 -6.48 13.20
N ASP A 8 -13.79 -7.28 14.06
CA ASP A 8 -12.37 -7.28 14.43
C ASP A 8 -11.44 -7.68 13.27
N SER A 9 -11.53 -6.93 12.17
CA SER A 9 -10.74 -7.12 10.95
C SER A 9 -9.78 -5.95 10.68
N ARG A 10 -10.01 -4.80 11.33
CA ARG A 10 -9.15 -3.62 11.30
C ARG A 10 -8.89 -3.17 12.73
N PHE A 11 -7.63 -2.91 13.04
CA PHE A 11 -7.23 -2.22 14.26
C PHE A 11 -7.52 -0.72 14.13
N ASP A 12 -8.22 -0.16 15.11
CA ASP A 12 -8.60 1.26 15.22
C ASP A 12 -9.14 1.94 13.92
N PRO A 13 -10.28 1.47 13.36
CA PRO A 13 -10.95 2.14 12.25
C PRO A 13 -11.25 3.63 12.46
N PRO A 14 -11.67 4.09 13.67
CA PRO A 14 -11.91 5.51 13.91
C PRO A 14 -10.70 6.40 13.61
N THR A 15 -9.48 5.98 13.96
CA THR A 15 -8.26 6.73 13.64
C THR A 15 -8.02 6.80 12.14
N TYR A 16 -8.11 5.67 11.42
CA TYR A 16 -7.98 5.65 9.96
C TYR A 16 -8.99 6.58 9.27
N ILE A 17 -10.26 6.54 9.70
CA ILE A 17 -11.33 7.40 9.17
C ILE A 17 -11.08 8.87 9.47
N LYS A 18 -10.61 9.20 10.68
CA LYS A 18 -10.33 10.58 11.09
C LYS A 18 -9.24 11.24 10.24
N TYR A 19 -8.14 10.54 9.97
CA TYR A 19 -6.99 11.11 9.28
C TYR A 19 -6.97 10.85 7.77
N GLY A 20 -7.74 9.87 7.30
CA GLY A 20 -7.66 9.40 5.91
C GLY A 20 -6.47 8.46 5.67
N TYR A 21 -5.74 8.08 6.70
CA TYR A 21 -4.61 7.13 6.70
C TYR A 21 -4.36 6.71 8.14
N VAL A 22 -3.54 5.68 8.36
CA VAL A 22 -3.08 5.30 9.70
C VAL A 22 -1.83 6.12 10.03
N PRO A 23 -1.83 6.98 11.07
CA PRO A 23 -0.65 7.77 11.42
C PRO A 23 0.47 6.93 12.04
N PHE A 24 1.72 7.19 11.66
CA PHE A 24 2.90 6.44 12.14
C PHE A 24 3.13 6.57 13.65
N ASP A 25 2.85 7.74 14.23
CA ASP A 25 2.93 7.98 15.67
C ASP A 25 1.80 7.31 16.48
N MET A 26 0.84 6.67 15.80
CA MET A 26 -0.24 5.88 16.41
C MET A 26 -0.06 4.38 16.17
N ASP A 27 0.47 3.99 15.01
CA ASP A 27 0.82 2.61 14.68
C ASP A 27 2.06 2.59 13.76
N GLU A 28 3.11 1.88 14.17
CA GLU A 28 4.35 1.84 13.42
C GLU A 28 4.16 1.26 12.00
N TYR A 29 3.26 0.27 11.82
CA TYR A 29 2.96 -0.35 10.51
C TYR A 29 2.02 0.49 9.62
N SER A 30 1.91 1.78 9.91
CA SER A 30 1.05 2.77 9.25
C SER A 30 0.91 2.66 7.73
N ALA A 31 2.00 2.51 6.95
CA ALA A 31 1.88 2.47 5.49
C ALA A 31 1.21 1.19 5.01
N SER A 32 1.66 0.02 5.48
CA SER A 32 1.05 -1.26 5.09
C SER A 32 -0.40 -1.35 5.55
N LEU A 33 -0.73 -0.85 6.74
CA LEU A 33 -2.11 -0.76 7.24
C LEU A 33 -2.97 0.16 6.37
N THR A 34 -2.48 1.35 6.03
CA THR A 34 -3.21 2.29 5.16
C THR A 34 -3.54 1.67 3.80
N LEU A 35 -2.57 1.00 3.18
CA LEU A 35 -2.76 0.31 1.90
C LEU A 35 -3.73 -0.86 2.01
N SER A 36 -3.59 -1.68 3.06
CA SER A 36 -4.44 -2.83 3.31
C SER A 36 -5.89 -2.42 3.63
N TYR A 37 -6.09 -1.33 4.36
CA TYR A 37 -7.42 -0.78 4.66
C TYR A 37 -8.08 -0.20 3.42
N ALA A 38 -7.33 0.48 2.55
CA ALA A 38 -7.83 0.95 1.26
C ALA A 38 -8.32 -0.22 0.38
N TYR A 39 -7.54 -1.30 0.29
CA TYR A 39 -7.97 -2.54 -0.38
C TYR A 39 -9.21 -3.16 0.29
N GLY A 40 -9.22 -3.21 1.63
CA GLY A 40 -10.35 -3.73 2.40
C GLY A 40 -11.64 -2.92 2.20
N ASP A 41 -11.53 -1.60 1.99
CA ASP A 41 -12.66 -0.73 1.69
C ASP A 41 -13.21 -1.01 0.29
N TRP A 42 -12.36 -1.22 -0.71
CA TRP A 42 -12.80 -1.66 -2.03
C TRP A 42 -13.49 -3.02 -1.99
N ALA A 43 -12.90 -3.99 -1.29
CA ALA A 43 -13.45 -5.35 -1.18
C ALA A 43 -14.83 -5.33 -0.49
N THR A 44 -14.94 -4.63 0.64
CA THR A 44 -16.22 -4.45 1.35
C THR A 44 -17.23 -3.73 0.47
N GLY A 45 -16.80 -2.67 -0.23
CA GLY A 45 -17.64 -1.92 -1.13
C GLY A 45 -18.27 -2.79 -2.22
N ASN A 46 -17.50 -3.70 -2.82
CA ASN A 46 -18.04 -4.63 -3.83
C ASN A 46 -19.09 -5.59 -3.27
N VAL A 47 -18.95 -6.04 -2.01
CA VAL A 47 -19.97 -6.84 -1.34
C VAL A 47 -21.24 -6.02 -1.10
N MET A 48 -21.10 -4.78 -0.65
CA MET A 48 -22.23 -3.86 -0.41
C MET A 48 -22.98 -3.53 -1.71
N TYR A 49 -22.25 -3.24 -2.79
CA TYR A 49 -22.83 -3.00 -4.10
C TYR A 49 -23.65 -4.20 -4.58
N ALA A 50 -23.10 -5.41 -4.47
CA ALA A 50 -23.80 -6.64 -4.83
C ALA A 50 -25.06 -6.89 -3.98
N ALA A 51 -25.08 -6.38 -2.74
CA ALA A 51 -26.23 -6.44 -1.84
C ALA A 51 -27.28 -5.33 -2.10
N GLY A 52 -27.04 -4.42 -3.05
CA GLY A 52 -27.96 -3.33 -3.39
C GLY A 52 -27.85 -2.08 -2.50
N LEU A 53 -26.79 -1.96 -1.70
CA LEU A 53 -26.52 -0.81 -0.83
C LEU A 53 -25.78 0.31 -1.59
N ILE A 54 -26.43 0.86 -2.62
CA ILE A 54 -25.79 1.71 -3.64
C ILE A 54 -25.38 3.10 -3.10
N ASP A 55 -26.09 3.61 -2.09
CA ASP A 55 -25.78 4.92 -1.51
C ASP A 55 -24.65 4.78 -0.48
N GLU A 56 -24.71 3.75 0.36
CA GLU A 56 -23.73 3.49 1.42
C GLU A 56 -22.36 3.08 0.86
N VAL A 57 -22.33 2.39 -0.29
CA VAL A 57 -21.07 1.93 -0.91
C VAL A 57 -20.18 3.09 -1.39
N GLN A 58 -20.75 4.26 -1.68
CA GLN A 58 -19.98 5.40 -2.21
C GLN A 58 -18.87 5.82 -1.24
N GLU A 59 -19.13 5.77 0.07
CA GLU A 59 -18.12 6.07 1.07
C GLU A 59 -16.96 5.06 1.02
N TYR A 60 -17.25 3.78 0.91
CA TYR A 60 -16.23 2.72 0.83
C TYR A 60 -15.38 2.85 -0.44
N TYR A 61 -15.99 3.15 -1.59
CA TYR A 61 -15.21 3.41 -2.80
C TYR A 61 -14.35 4.67 -2.70
N SER A 62 -14.84 5.72 -2.05
CA SER A 62 -14.03 6.91 -1.76
C SER A 62 -12.83 6.58 -0.87
N ARG A 63 -13.05 5.90 0.27
CA ARG A 63 -11.96 5.50 1.19
C ARG A 63 -10.97 4.53 0.57
N SER A 64 -11.43 3.69 -0.38
CA SER A 64 -10.52 2.81 -1.11
C SER A 64 -9.45 3.55 -1.92
N GLN A 65 -9.61 4.86 -2.16
CA GLN A 65 -8.59 5.68 -2.84
C GLN A 65 -7.61 6.35 -1.86
N TRP A 66 -7.76 6.14 -0.55
CA TRP A 66 -6.92 6.79 0.46
C TRP A 66 -5.46 6.30 0.50
N PHE A 67 -5.11 5.26 -0.26
CA PHE A 67 -3.70 4.94 -0.53
C PHE A 67 -2.93 6.14 -1.13
N GLU A 68 -3.62 7.01 -1.87
CA GLU A 68 -3.03 8.21 -2.46
C GLU A 68 -2.59 9.23 -1.40
N HIS A 69 -3.19 9.22 -0.21
CA HIS A 69 -2.85 10.18 0.85
C HIS A 69 -1.41 10.02 1.33
N ILE A 70 -0.88 8.80 1.26
CA ILE A 70 0.51 8.50 1.64
C ILE A 70 1.42 8.33 0.42
N PHE A 71 0.92 8.48 -0.81
CA PHE A 71 1.78 8.44 -2.00
C PHE A 71 2.54 9.75 -2.17
N ASP A 72 3.86 9.69 -2.21
CA ASP A 72 4.71 10.85 -2.49
C ASP A 72 5.08 10.92 -3.97
N ASN A 73 4.68 12.02 -4.62
CA ASN A 73 4.88 12.19 -6.06
C ASN A 73 6.34 12.39 -6.48
N ASN A 74 7.23 12.77 -5.56
CA ASN A 74 8.63 13.01 -5.88
C ASN A 74 9.43 11.69 -5.88
N THR A 75 9.24 10.89 -4.83
CA THR A 75 9.92 9.60 -4.67
C THR A 75 9.20 8.46 -5.40
N LYS A 76 7.89 8.57 -5.62
CA LYS A 76 7.02 7.49 -6.13
C LYS A 76 6.97 6.28 -5.18
N PHE A 77 6.90 6.55 -3.89
CA PHE A 77 6.70 5.56 -2.82
C PHE A 77 5.54 5.95 -1.91
N PHE A 78 5.07 4.99 -1.12
CA PHE A 78 4.09 5.20 -0.08
C PHE A 78 4.77 5.60 1.23
N CYS A 79 4.86 6.90 1.49
CA CYS A 79 5.49 7.45 2.68
C CYS A 79 4.48 7.61 3.83
N PRO A 80 4.70 6.97 4.99
CA PRO A 80 3.90 7.23 6.18
C PRO A 80 3.83 8.71 6.56
N ARG A 81 2.78 9.05 7.30
CA ARG A 81 2.58 10.38 7.88
C ARG A 81 2.28 10.26 9.36
N ASN A 82 2.74 11.22 10.16
CA ASN A 82 2.30 11.35 11.55
C ASN A 82 0.92 12.03 11.64
N SER A 83 0.32 12.02 12.82
CA SER A 83 -0.98 12.64 13.10
C SER A 83 -0.97 14.17 12.89
N THR A 84 0.21 14.78 12.90
CA THR A 84 0.46 16.18 12.53
C THR A 84 0.47 16.43 11.02
N GLY A 85 0.54 15.37 10.20
CA GLY A 85 0.67 15.42 8.74
C GLY A 85 2.11 15.36 8.22
N ASP A 86 3.11 15.35 9.12
CA ASP A 86 4.53 15.28 8.75
C ASP A 86 4.84 13.97 8.00
N ILE A 87 5.55 14.08 6.88
CA ILE A 87 5.87 12.94 6.00
C ILE A 87 7.16 12.25 6.49
N LEU A 88 7.12 10.93 6.58
CA LEU A 88 8.23 10.08 7.03
C LEU A 88 8.69 9.11 5.94
N CYS A 89 9.08 9.65 4.77
CA CYS A 89 9.59 8.83 3.68
C CYS A 89 10.85 8.06 4.11
N PRO A 90 10.92 6.74 3.86
CA PRO A 90 12.14 5.97 4.02
C PRO A 90 13.19 6.37 2.98
N ALA A 91 14.45 6.11 3.28
CA ALA A 91 15.46 6.05 2.22
C ALA A 91 15.14 4.87 1.30
N THR A 92 15.29 5.06 0.00
CA THR A 92 14.98 4.06 -1.03
C THR A 92 16.22 3.58 -1.76
N GLU A 93 17.36 4.24 -1.53
CA GLU A 93 18.68 3.82 -2.00
C GLU A 93 19.19 2.63 -1.19
N ILE A 94 19.78 1.66 -1.88
CA ILE A 94 20.07 0.34 -1.32
C ILE A 94 21.01 0.38 -0.12
N GLU A 95 21.97 1.31 -0.10
CA GLU A 95 22.93 1.50 0.98
C GLU A 95 22.29 2.06 2.26
N HIS A 96 21.05 2.53 2.17
CA HIS A 96 20.31 3.18 3.23
C HIS A 96 18.99 2.48 3.57
N LEU A 97 18.71 1.35 2.94
CA LEU A 97 17.53 0.56 3.27
C LEU A 97 17.62 0.00 4.69
N ILE A 98 16.47 -0.05 5.33
CA ILE A 98 16.29 -0.67 6.64
C ILE A 98 15.57 -1.99 6.40
N PRO A 99 16.26 -3.14 6.55
CA PRO A 99 15.61 -4.44 6.53
C PRO A 99 14.48 -4.50 7.55
N PHE A 100 13.30 -4.97 7.15
CA PHE A 100 12.11 -5.01 8.01
C PHE A 100 11.81 -3.63 8.64
N ASP A 101 11.66 -2.63 7.78
CA ASP A 101 11.32 -1.27 8.19
C ASP A 101 9.92 -1.26 8.83
N TYR A 102 9.85 -0.98 10.14
CA TYR A 102 8.60 -1.03 10.93
C TYR A 102 7.47 -0.16 10.38
N ARG A 103 7.77 0.80 9.49
CA ARG A 103 6.76 1.53 8.69
C ARG A 103 5.86 0.61 7.86
N TYR A 104 6.31 -0.61 7.61
CA TYR A 104 5.69 -1.63 6.76
C TYR A 104 5.69 -2.99 7.47
N THR A 105 4.63 -3.76 7.30
CA THR A 105 4.54 -5.11 7.87
C THR A 105 5.44 -6.08 7.11
N GLU A 106 6.43 -6.65 7.79
CA GLU A 106 7.31 -7.72 7.32
C GLU A 106 8.07 -7.43 6.01
N GLY A 107 8.30 -6.14 5.71
CA GLY A 107 8.95 -5.70 4.47
C GLY A 107 9.49 -4.29 4.59
N ASP A 108 9.54 -3.58 3.47
CA ASP A 108 9.96 -2.18 3.40
C ASP A 108 9.22 -1.44 2.28
N ALA A 109 9.67 -0.22 2.00
CA ALA A 109 9.10 0.67 0.99
C ALA A 109 9.04 0.07 -0.42
N TRP A 110 10.09 -0.67 -0.83
CA TRP A 110 10.16 -1.29 -2.15
C TRP A 110 9.12 -2.39 -2.28
N HIS A 111 8.95 -3.19 -1.23
CA HIS A 111 8.02 -4.28 -1.28
C HIS A 111 6.55 -3.80 -1.35
N TYR A 112 6.19 -2.71 -0.66
CA TYR A 112 4.84 -2.14 -0.71
C TYR A 112 4.60 -1.15 -1.85
N ARG A 113 5.66 -0.75 -2.58
CA ARG A 113 5.62 0.27 -3.63
C ARG A 113 4.56 0.03 -4.70
N PHE A 114 4.24 -1.24 -4.95
CA PHE A 114 3.30 -1.67 -5.98
C PHE A 114 1.99 -2.24 -5.40
N PHE A 115 1.72 -2.08 -4.11
CA PHE A 115 0.60 -2.73 -3.43
C PHE A 115 -0.72 -1.91 -3.51
N VAL A 116 -1.28 -1.83 -4.73
CA VAL A 116 -2.63 -1.26 -4.98
C VAL A 116 -3.41 -2.16 -5.96
N PRO A 117 -3.73 -3.40 -5.57
CA PRO A 117 -4.32 -4.38 -6.49
C PRO A 117 -5.75 -4.03 -6.92
N HIS A 118 -6.48 -3.26 -6.10
CA HIS A 118 -7.85 -2.84 -6.42
C HIS A 118 -7.94 -1.69 -7.42
N ASN A 119 -6.85 -0.93 -7.62
CA ASN A 119 -6.81 0.18 -8.55
C ASN A 119 -5.42 0.39 -9.18
N THR A 120 -4.90 -0.66 -9.82
CA THR A 120 -3.58 -0.62 -10.48
C THR A 120 -3.51 0.41 -11.61
N SER A 121 -4.61 0.68 -12.32
CA SER A 121 -4.66 1.74 -13.33
C SER A 121 -4.33 3.11 -12.73
N ARG A 122 -4.90 3.43 -11.56
CA ARG A 122 -4.58 4.68 -10.86
C ARG A 122 -3.14 4.71 -10.38
N LEU A 123 -2.61 3.58 -9.92
CA LEU A 123 -1.20 3.48 -9.53
C LEU A 123 -0.28 3.79 -10.73
N VAL A 124 -0.58 3.26 -11.91
CA VAL A 124 0.16 3.57 -13.15
C VAL A 124 0.15 5.08 -13.44
N ASP A 125 -1.00 5.74 -13.29
CA ASP A 125 -1.09 7.20 -13.46
C ASP A 125 -0.24 7.97 -12.45
N LEU A 126 -0.20 7.53 -11.18
CA LEU A 126 0.61 8.16 -10.12
C LEU A 126 2.12 8.06 -10.39
N PHE A 127 2.55 6.99 -11.06
CA PHE A 127 3.91 6.83 -11.56
C PHE A 127 4.22 7.74 -12.76
N GLY A 128 3.21 8.34 -13.40
CA GLY A 128 3.37 9.16 -14.60
C GLY A 128 3.09 8.41 -15.90
N GLY A 129 2.42 7.27 -15.82
CA GLY A 129 1.96 6.48 -16.95
C GLY A 129 2.72 5.16 -17.14
N ALA A 130 2.17 4.35 -18.03
CA ALA A 130 2.60 2.99 -18.35
C ALA A 130 4.11 2.83 -18.50
N LYS A 131 4.74 3.65 -19.35
CA LYS A 131 6.17 3.52 -19.67
C LYS A 131 7.05 3.58 -18.42
N TYR A 132 6.86 4.61 -17.58
CA TYR A 132 7.68 4.78 -16.37
C TYR A 132 7.36 3.69 -15.34
N PHE A 133 6.09 3.30 -15.22
CA PHE A 133 5.69 2.21 -14.33
C PHE A 133 6.35 0.87 -14.71
N THR A 134 6.40 0.52 -16.00
CA THR A 134 7.09 -0.67 -16.51
C THR A 134 8.59 -0.63 -16.20
N GLU A 135 9.25 0.51 -16.42
CA GLU A 135 10.68 0.69 -16.13
C GLU A 135 11.00 0.48 -14.64
N GLU A 136 10.11 0.93 -13.75
CA GLU A 136 10.26 0.75 -12.31
C GLU A 136 9.99 -0.70 -11.86
N LEU A 137 9.02 -1.38 -12.47
CA LEU A 137 8.81 -2.83 -12.26
C LEU A 137 10.03 -3.63 -12.74
N ASP A 138 10.55 -3.33 -13.93
CA ASP A 138 11.77 -3.96 -14.46
C ASP A 138 12.94 -3.77 -13.48
N THR A 139 13.10 -2.56 -12.95
CA THR A 139 14.12 -2.28 -11.92
C THR A 139 13.93 -3.15 -10.68
N PHE A 140 12.70 -3.27 -10.18
CA PHE A 140 12.37 -4.09 -9.02
C PHE A 140 12.70 -5.58 -9.23
N PHE A 141 12.43 -6.15 -10.40
CA PHE A 141 12.76 -7.55 -10.69
C PHE A 141 14.24 -7.78 -11.02
N VAL A 142 14.85 -6.91 -11.84
CA VAL A 142 16.25 -7.07 -12.25
C VAL A 142 17.20 -6.92 -11.07
N ARG A 143 16.97 -5.94 -10.20
CA ARG A 143 17.83 -5.76 -9.02
C ARG A 143 17.66 -6.89 -8.00
N SER A 144 16.48 -7.51 -7.92
CA SER A 144 16.27 -8.70 -7.09
C SER A 144 17.17 -9.87 -7.52
N ARG A 145 17.35 -10.08 -8.83
CA ARG A 145 18.25 -11.13 -9.39
C ARG A 145 19.71 -10.92 -8.95
N ASP A 146 20.14 -9.67 -8.87
CA ASP A 146 21.54 -9.32 -8.59
C ASP A 146 21.83 -9.28 -7.06
N TRP A 147 20.81 -9.49 -6.22
CA TRP A 147 20.94 -9.54 -4.76
C TRP A 147 21.30 -10.94 -4.25
N PRO A 148 22.19 -11.06 -3.23
CA PRO A 148 22.54 -12.36 -2.66
C PRO A 148 21.32 -13.11 -2.11
N THR A 149 21.08 -14.33 -2.59
CA THR A 149 19.90 -15.16 -2.22
C THR A 149 19.89 -15.65 -0.76
N ILE A 150 20.95 -15.37 0.00
CA ILE A 150 21.11 -15.75 1.41
C ILE A 150 20.77 -14.62 2.38
N THR A 151 20.52 -13.41 1.88
CA THR A 151 20.20 -12.23 2.69
C THR A 151 18.70 -11.97 2.63
N ILE A 152 18.03 -12.05 3.78
CA ILE A 152 16.59 -11.84 3.92
C ILE A 152 16.37 -10.57 4.77
N PRO A 153 15.45 -9.66 4.36
CA PRO A 153 14.70 -9.72 3.10
C PRO A 153 15.59 -9.34 1.91
N ASN A 154 15.23 -9.82 0.72
CA ASN A 154 15.71 -9.21 -0.51
C ASN A 154 15.03 -7.84 -0.59
N PRO A 155 15.75 -6.70 -0.67
CA PRO A 155 15.14 -5.38 -0.64
C PRO A 155 14.26 -5.06 -1.85
N TYR A 156 14.28 -5.92 -2.87
CA TYR A 156 13.45 -5.79 -4.06
C TYR A 156 12.41 -6.91 -4.10
N TYR A 157 12.15 -7.50 -5.27
CA TYR A 157 11.19 -8.58 -5.38
C TYR A 157 11.57 -9.77 -4.48
N TRP A 158 10.71 -10.05 -3.50
CA TRP A 158 10.85 -11.17 -2.58
C TRP A 158 9.67 -12.14 -2.74
N ALA A 159 9.86 -13.17 -3.56
CA ALA A 159 8.82 -14.17 -3.86
C ALA A 159 8.31 -14.96 -2.64
N GLY A 160 9.05 -14.93 -1.52
CA GLY A 160 8.71 -15.63 -0.29
C GLY A 160 7.73 -14.86 0.61
N ASN A 161 7.29 -13.67 0.21
CA ASN A 161 6.42 -12.82 1.02
C ASN A 161 5.20 -12.31 0.21
N GLU A 162 4.04 -12.26 0.84
CA GLU A 162 2.71 -12.22 0.21
C GLU A 162 2.46 -10.92 -0.56
N HIS A 163 2.91 -9.79 -0.04
CA HIS A 163 2.66 -8.47 -0.62
C HIS A 163 3.37 -8.24 -1.96
N ASN A 164 4.28 -9.13 -2.37
CA ASN A 164 4.95 -9.11 -3.67
C ASN A 164 4.36 -10.07 -4.71
N LEU A 165 3.48 -10.99 -4.32
CA LEU A 165 2.95 -12.01 -5.21
C LEU A 165 2.21 -11.43 -6.42
N PHE A 166 1.60 -10.25 -6.26
CA PHE A 166 0.87 -9.58 -7.33
C PHE A 166 1.78 -8.81 -8.30
N SER A 167 2.99 -8.42 -7.90
CA SER A 167 3.86 -7.50 -8.67
C SER A 167 4.18 -7.99 -10.08
N VAL A 168 4.29 -9.31 -10.28
CA VAL A 168 4.57 -9.90 -11.62
C VAL A 168 3.42 -9.68 -12.61
N TRP A 169 2.18 -9.60 -12.13
CA TRP A 169 1.00 -9.41 -12.98
C TRP A 169 0.77 -7.94 -13.34
N GLN A 170 1.47 -7.02 -12.67
CA GLN A 170 1.26 -5.59 -12.86
C GLN A 170 1.79 -5.07 -14.21
N PHE A 171 2.70 -5.81 -14.86
CA PHE A 171 3.09 -5.56 -16.25
C PHE A 171 1.92 -5.60 -17.23
N HIS A 172 0.82 -6.29 -16.90
CA HIS A 172 -0.38 -6.31 -17.75
C HIS A 172 -1.10 -4.95 -17.82
N TYR A 173 -0.94 -4.12 -16.80
CA TYR A 173 -1.64 -2.83 -16.67
C TYR A 173 -0.86 -1.66 -17.28
N ALA A 174 0.33 -1.91 -17.84
CA ALA A 174 1.22 -0.93 -18.44
C ALA A 174 1.50 -1.25 -19.91
#